data_AF-A0A544Z3P7-F1
#
_entry.id   AF-A0A544Z3P7-F1
#
_cell.length_a   1.000
_cell.length_b   1.000
_cell.length_c   1.000
_cell.angle_alpha   90.00
_cell.angle_beta   90.00
_cell.angle_gamma   90.00
#
_symmetry.space_group_name_H-M   'P 1'
#
loop_
_entity.id
_entity.type
_entity.pdbx_description
1 polymer ?
#
loop_
_entity_poly.entity_id
_entity_poly.type
_entity_poly.pdbx_seq_one_letter_code
_entity_poly.pdbx_strand_id
1 'polypeptide(L)'
;MEPEHQADPITHVRVDHRLQSRTCAWCGTAVPYSGRGRPASYCSKSCRNRAWEVRTAEARLQRDIATGALRAEPVREVIRETVTRTQIITARPEPAAWPVVPTTAREWLAHLGALADQVREGELSRQHWHHVKLYNALLGVLVDLGEAYPGGMDYLQRDATRRKR
;
A
#
# COMPACT_ATOMS: atom_id res chain seq x y z
N MET A 1 -6.96 -82.87 -61.32
CA MET A 1 -7.65 -81.97 -60.36
C MET A 1 -6.56 -81.29 -59.56
N GLU A 2 -6.07 -80.14 -60.02
CA GLU A 2 -5.14 -79.31 -59.25
C GLU A 2 -5.95 -78.15 -58.64
N PRO A 3 -5.73 -77.83 -57.36
CA PRO A 3 -6.55 -76.85 -56.66
C PRO A 3 -6.07 -75.43 -57.00
N GLU A 4 -6.99 -74.57 -57.39
CA GLU A 4 -6.73 -73.14 -57.58
C GLU A 4 -6.36 -72.50 -56.25
N HIS A 5 -5.10 -72.06 -56.16
CA HIS A 5 -4.60 -71.26 -55.06
C HIS A 5 -5.18 -69.85 -55.18
N GLN A 6 -6.30 -69.61 -54.51
CA GLN A 6 -6.91 -68.29 -54.41
C GLN A 6 -5.99 -67.39 -53.55
N ALA A 7 -5.20 -66.55 -54.20
CA ALA A 7 -4.39 -65.56 -53.51
C ALA A 7 -5.29 -64.46 -52.95
N ASP A 8 -5.22 -64.24 -51.63
CA ASP A 8 -5.90 -63.12 -50.98
C ASP A 8 -5.38 -61.78 -51.52
N PRO A 9 -6.25 -60.79 -51.81
CA PRO A 9 -5.81 -59.54 -52.39
C PRO A 9 -5.01 -58.70 -51.39
N ILE A 10 -3.76 -58.42 -51.74
CA ILE A 10 -2.90 -57.47 -51.03
C ILE A 10 -3.51 -56.07 -51.17
N THR A 11 -4.04 -55.54 -50.08
CA THR A 11 -4.58 -54.17 -50.05
C THR A 11 -3.44 -53.18 -49.79
N HIS A 12 -3.14 -52.35 -50.79
CA HIS A 12 -2.21 -51.24 -50.63
C HIS A 12 -2.93 -50.02 -50.00
N VAL A 13 -2.50 -49.62 -48.81
CA VAL A 13 -2.99 -48.41 -48.14
C VAL A 13 -2.09 -47.23 -48.51
N ARG A 14 -2.67 -46.17 -49.10
CA ARG A 14 -1.97 -44.90 -49.35
C ARG A 14 -2.35 -43.89 -48.28
N VAL A 15 -1.36 -43.40 -47.53
CA VAL A 15 -1.53 -42.32 -46.53
C VAL A 15 -1.08 -41.00 -47.14
N ASP A 16 -1.97 -40.02 -47.21
CA ASP A 16 -1.67 -38.64 -47.61
C ASP A 16 -1.62 -37.74 -46.37
N HIS A 17 -0.57 -36.92 -46.27
CA HIS A 17 -0.40 -35.96 -45.18
C HIS A 17 -0.71 -34.56 -45.67
N ARG A 18 -1.85 -34.02 -45.25
CA ARG A 18 -2.24 -32.63 -45.55
C ARG A 18 -2.05 -31.74 -44.33
N LEU A 19 -1.37 -30.60 -44.51
CA LEU A 19 -1.29 -29.57 -43.48
C LEU A 19 -2.70 -29.04 -43.16
N GLN A 20 -3.14 -29.16 -41.92
CA GLN A 20 -4.46 -28.65 -41.50
C GLN A 20 -4.37 -27.33 -40.74
N SER A 21 -3.33 -27.14 -39.92
CA SER A 21 -3.10 -25.91 -39.17
C SER A 21 -1.62 -25.71 -38.85
N ARG A 22 -1.25 -24.48 -38.48
CA ARG A 22 0.07 -24.14 -37.92
C ARG A 22 -0.10 -23.30 -36.67
N THR A 23 0.84 -23.32 -35.75
CA THR A 23 0.82 -22.43 -34.58
C THR A 23 1.26 -21.02 -34.97
N CYS A 24 0.60 -20.02 -34.39
CA CYS A 24 0.98 -18.62 -34.52
C CYS A 24 2.37 -18.40 -33.92
N ALA A 25 3.29 -17.83 -34.69
CA ALA A 25 4.67 -17.59 -34.24
C ALA A 25 4.81 -16.55 -33.12
N TRP A 26 3.72 -15.87 -32.73
CA TRP A 26 3.71 -14.91 -31.62
C TRP A 26 3.01 -15.46 -30.37
N CYS A 27 1.76 -15.94 -30.50
CA CYS A 27 0.94 -16.37 -29.36
C CYS A 27 0.66 -17.87 -29.28
N GLY A 28 1.18 -18.67 -30.21
CA GLY A 28 1.00 -20.13 -30.22
C GLY A 28 -0.37 -20.62 -30.72
N THR A 29 -1.38 -19.75 -30.82
CA THR A 29 -2.74 -20.11 -31.27
C THR A 29 -2.73 -20.83 -32.62
N ALA A 30 -3.54 -21.89 -32.75
CA ALA A 30 -3.70 -22.61 -34.00
C ALA A 30 -4.27 -21.70 -35.10
N VAL A 31 -3.63 -21.72 -36.26
CA VAL A 31 -4.00 -20.99 -37.47
C VAL A 31 -4.44 -22.03 -38.51
N PRO A 32 -5.73 -22.10 -38.86
CA PRO A 32 -6.21 -23.05 -39.84
C PRO A 32 -5.61 -22.75 -41.21
N TYR A 33 -5.21 -23.80 -41.93
CA TYR A 33 -4.75 -23.69 -43.31
C TYR A 33 -5.91 -23.96 -44.26
N SER A 34 -6.27 -22.97 -45.07
CA SER A 34 -7.37 -23.06 -46.05
C SER A 34 -7.06 -23.96 -47.25
N GLY A 35 -5.85 -24.53 -47.33
CA GLY A 35 -5.42 -25.37 -48.44
C GLY A 35 -4.94 -24.61 -49.67
N ARG A 36 -4.98 -23.27 -49.69
CA ARG A 36 -4.49 -22.43 -50.79
C ARG A 36 -3.43 -21.44 -50.32
N GLY A 37 -2.42 -21.24 -51.16
CA GLY A 37 -1.37 -20.24 -50.94
C GLY A 37 -0.42 -20.59 -49.80
N ARG A 38 0.41 -19.62 -49.40
CA ARG A 38 1.38 -19.80 -48.31
C ARG A 38 0.66 -19.82 -46.95
N PRO A 39 0.86 -20.86 -46.10
CA PRO A 39 0.30 -20.87 -44.75
C PRO A 39 0.68 -19.62 -43.96
N ALA A 40 -0.30 -18.99 -43.31
CA ALA A 40 -0.06 -17.82 -42.49
C ALA A 40 0.77 -18.18 -41.25
N SER A 41 1.77 -17.34 -40.94
CA SER A 41 2.62 -17.53 -39.76
C SER A 41 2.04 -16.92 -38.47
N TYR A 42 0.96 -16.14 -38.59
CA TYR A 42 0.34 -15.42 -37.47
C TYR A 42 -1.18 -15.54 -37.55
N CYS A 43 -1.84 -15.63 -36.40
CA CYS A 43 -3.30 -15.73 -36.32
C CYS A 43 -4.02 -14.42 -36.68
N SER A 44 -3.34 -13.26 -36.56
CA SER A 44 -3.93 -11.95 -36.81
C SER A 44 -2.89 -10.90 -37.21
N LYS A 45 -3.36 -9.77 -37.75
CA LYS A 45 -2.53 -8.58 -38.01
C LYS A 45 -1.88 -8.05 -36.73
N SER A 46 -2.58 -8.11 -35.60
CA SER A 46 -2.05 -7.68 -34.29
C SER A 46 -0.82 -8.51 -33.89
N CYS A 47 -0.89 -9.84 -33.98
CA CYS A 47 0.26 -10.70 -33.68
C CYS A 47 1.44 -10.48 -34.64
N ARG A 48 1.15 -10.22 -35.92
CA ARG A 48 2.18 -9.88 -36.91
C ARG A 48 2.87 -8.55 -36.57
N ASN A 49 2.09 -7.53 -36.19
CA ASN A 49 2.61 -6.21 -35.83
C ASN A 49 3.49 -6.29 -34.59
N ARG A 50 3.05 -6.95 -33.52
CA ARG A 50 3.86 -7.15 -32.30
C ARG A 50 5.17 -7.90 -32.58
N ALA A 51 5.10 -8.97 -33.38
CA ALA A 51 6.30 -9.69 -33.79
C ALA A 51 7.28 -8.82 -34.59
N TRP A 52 6.75 -7.93 -35.45
CA TRP A 52 7.58 -6.97 -36.17
C TRP A 52 8.16 -5.88 -35.26
N GLU A 53 7.37 -5.35 -34.33
CA GLU A 53 7.80 -4.35 -33.35
C GLU A 53 8.98 -4.88 -32.52
N VAL A 54 8.87 -6.08 -31.94
CA VAL A 54 9.96 -6.69 -31.17
C VAL A 54 11.22 -6.88 -32.02
N ARG A 55 11.07 -7.39 -33.26
CA ARG A 55 12.23 -7.62 -34.16
C ARG A 55 12.94 -6.36 -34.59
N THR A 56 12.25 -5.22 -34.58
CA THR A 56 12.78 -3.96 -35.13
C THR A 56 13.01 -2.91 -34.07
N ALA A 57 12.67 -3.17 -32.80
CA ALA A 57 12.81 -2.22 -31.70
C ALA A 57 14.25 -1.72 -31.56
N GLU A 58 15.21 -2.63 -31.53
CA GLU A 58 16.64 -2.29 -31.39
C GLU A 58 17.14 -1.46 -32.58
N ALA A 59 16.85 -1.89 -33.81
CA ALA A 59 17.27 -1.16 -35.01
C ALA A 59 16.69 0.26 -35.09
N ARG A 60 15.47 0.48 -34.54
CA ARG A 60 14.89 1.83 -34.42
C ARG A 60 15.58 2.65 -33.35
N LEU A 61 15.79 2.07 -32.17
CA LEU A 61 16.53 2.73 -31.09
C LEU A 61 17.90 3.20 -31.58
N GLN A 62 18.65 2.32 -32.26
CA GLN A 62 19.96 2.66 -32.81
C GLN A 62 19.88 3.78 -33.86
N ARG A 63 18.85 3.78 -34.69
CA ARG A 63 18.61 4.86 -35.66
C ARG A 63 18.31 6.19 -34.97
N ASP A 64 17.47 6.18 -33.94
CA ASP A 64 17.09 7.38 -33.19
C ASP A 64 18.30 7.97 -32.43
N ILE A 65 19.18 7.10 -31.92
CA ILE A 65 20.47 7.50 -31.34
C ILE A 65 21.36 8.13 -32.42
N ALA A 66 21.49 7.47 -33.58
CA ALA A 66 22.36 7.93 -34.67
C ALA A 66 21.90 9.26 -35.30
N THR A 67 20.59 9.50 -35.38
CA THR A 67 20.03 10.78 -35.87
C THR A 67 19.98 11.87 -34.81
N GLY A 68 20.30 11.54 -33.55
CA GLY A 68 20.20 12.46 -32.42
C GLY A 68 18.75 12.76 -31.98
N ALA A 69 17.75 12.02 -32.50
CA ALA A 69 16.37 12.11 -32.03
C ALA A 69 16.22 11.59 -30.59
N LEU A 70 17.11 10.69 -30.16
CA LEU A 70 17.20 10.17 -28.80
C LEU A 70 18.63 10.28 -28.29
N ARG A 71 18.82 10.76 -27.06
CA ARG A 71 20.14 10.72 -26.39
C ARG A 71 20.31 9.39 -25.67
N ALA A 72 21.37 8.65 -26.00
CA ALA A 72 21.74 7.40 -25.32
C ALA A 72 22.41 7.65 -23.96
N GLU A 73 22.82 8.89 -23.68
CA GLU A 73 23.52 9.24 -22.46
C GLU A 73 22.60 9.08 -21.24
N PRO A 74 23.09 8.45 -20.15
CA PRO A 74 22.32 8.34 -18.93
C PRO A 74 22.03 9.72 -18.36
N VAL A 75 20.85 9.89 -17.78
CA VAL A 75 20.46 11.11 -17.07
C VAL A 75 21.48 11.38 -15.96
N ARG A 76 22.14 12.53 -16.02
CA ARG A 76 23.06 12.99 -14.96
C ARG A 76 22.32 13.96 -14.06
N GLU A 77 22.06 13.56 -12.83
CA GLU A 77 21.52 14.45 -11.80
C GLU A 77 22.66 15.19 -11.10
N VAL A 78 22.57 16.51 -11.04
CA VAL A 78 23.49 17.37 -10.29
C VAL A 78 22.79 17.78 -9.00
N ILE A 79 23.07 17.06 -7.91
CA ILE A 79 22.55 17.40 -6.58
C ILE A 79 23.45 18.49 -5.99
N ARG A 80 22.97 19.73 -5.95
CA ARG A 80 23.62 20.80 -5.19
C ARG A 80 23.16 20.71 -3.75
N GLU A 81 24.01 20.18 -2.88
CA GLU A 81 23.79 20.29 -1.44
C GLU A 81 24.01 21.75 -1.02
N THR A 82 22.92 22.40 -0.59
CA THR A 82 23.00 23.73 0.02
C THR A 82 22.92 23.54 1.52
N VAL A 83 24.07 23.58 2.19
CA VAL A 83 24.15 23.48 3.65
C VAL A 83 23.78 24.83 4.24
N THR A 84 22.48 25.05 4.49
CA THR A 84 22.03 26.19 5.28
C THR A 84 22.30 25.91 6.75
N ARG A 85 23.34 26.53 7.30
CA ARG A 85 23.61 26.49 8.75
C ARG A 85 22.68 27.46 9.46
N THR A 86 21.50 27.01 9.84
CA THR A 86 20.62 27.75 10.75
C THR A 86 21.18 27.65 12.16
N GLN A 87 21.80 28.73 12.64
CA GLN A 87 22.09 28.87 14.07
C GLN A 87 20.82 29.38 14.76
N ILE A 88 20.07 28.46 15.37
CA ILE A 88 19.06 28.85 16.34
C ILE A 88 19.83 29.24 17.59
N ILE A 89 20.01 30.54 17.80
CA ILE A 89 20.41 31.07 19.11
C ILE A 89 19.19 30.86 20.00
N THR A 90 19.09 29.67 20.59
CA THR A 90 18.24 29.51 21.76
C THR A 90 18.92 30.31 22.84
N ALA A 91 18.34 31.47 23.20
CA ALA A 91 18.49 31.92 24.58
C ALA A 91 18.16 30.68 25.42
N ARG A 92 19.13 30.18 26.20
CA ARG A 92 18.92 29.03 27.08
C ARG A 92 17.62 29.31 27.82
N PRO A 93 16.51 28.62 27.52
CA PRO A 93 15.32 28.82 28.30
C PRO A 93 15.75 28.49 29.73
N GLU A 94 15.44 29.38 30.67
CA GLU A 94 15.54 29.04 32.09
C GLU A 94 15.03 27.60 32.25
N PRO A 95 15.76 26.72 32.95
CA PRO A 95 15.39 25.32 33.01
C PRO A 95 13.92 25.26 33.38
N ALA A 96 13.09 24.82 32.43
CA ALA A 96 11.65 24.81 32.59
C ALA A 96 11.40 24.04 33.87
N ALA A 97 10.93 24.73 34.91
CA ALA A 97 10.66 24.11 36.19
C ALA A 97 9.77 22.91 35.89
N TRP A 98 10.23 21.73 36.29
CA TRP A 98 9.45 20.51 36.15
C TRP A 98 8.04 20.79 36.66
N PRO A 99 6.98 20.31 35.98
CA PRO A 99 5.63 20.51 36.48
C PRO A 99 5.58 19.96 37.91
N VAL A 100 5.42 20.88 38.87
CA VAL A 100 5.40 20.54 40.28
C VAL A 100 4.16 19.68 40.47
N VAL A 101 4.35 18.43 40.91
CA VAL A 101 3.22 17.55 41.21
C VAL A 101 2.45 18.18 42.36
N PRO A 102 1.14 18.43 42.21
CA PRO A 102 0.33 19.00 43.27
C PRO A 102 0.39 18.11 44.52
N THR A 103 0.63 18.71 45.67
CA THR A 103 0.74 17.97 46.95
C THR A 103 -0.43 18.26 47.87
N THR A 104 -1.17 19.35 47.63
CA THR A 104 -2.33 19.72 48.44
C THR A 104 -3.63 19.55 47.67
N ALA A 105 -4.73 19.27 48.40
CA ALA A 105 -6.06 19.17 47.81
C ALA A 105 -6.45 20.46 47.06
N ARG A 106 -6.03 21.62 47.57
CA ARG A 106 -6.27 22.93 46.94
C ARG A 106 -5.56 23.05 45.59
N GLU A 107 -4.32 22.59 45.49
CA GLU A 107 -3.59 22.58 44.21
C GLU A 107 -4.23 21.60 43.22
N TRP A 108 -4.58 20.39 43.67
CA TRP A 108 -5.30 19.43 42.83
C TRP A 108 -6.63 19.97 42.30
N LEU A 109 -7.40 20.68 43.13
CA LEU A 109 -8.63 21.34 42.71
C LEU A 109 -8.38 22.41 41.64
N ALA A 110 -7.29 23.19 41.74
CA ALA A 110 -6.93 24.17 40.73
C ALA A 110 -6.58 23.52 39.39
N HIS A 111 -5.80 22.43 39.41
CA HIS A 111 -5.46 21.69 38.19
C HIS A 111 -6.67 21.01 37.54
N LEU A 112 -7.56 20.41 38.33
CA LEU A 112 -8.80 19.82 37.84
C LEU A 112 -9.76 20.89 37.29
N GLY A 113 -9.79 22.08 37.89
CA GLY A 113 -10.52 23.23 37.35
C GLY A 113 -9.98 23.68 35.99
N ALA A 114 -8.67 23.85 35.87
CA ALA A 114 -8.02 24.20 34.60
C ALA A 114 -8.25 23.13 33.51
N LEU A 115 -8.23 21.84 33.89
CA LEU A 115 -8.59 20.75 32.99
C LEU A 115 -10.04 20.85 32.52
N ALA A 116 -10.98 21.13 33.43
CA ALA A 116 -12.40 21.28 33.09
C ALA A 116 -12.63 22.44 32.11
N ASP A 117 -11.92 23.56 32.27
CA ASP A 117 -11.99 24.70 31.35
C ASP A 117 -11.44 24.34 29.97
N GLN A 118 -10.34 23.58 29.89
CA GLN A 118 -9.79 23.11 28.61
C GLN A 118 -10.72 22.15 27.87
N VAL A 119 -11.40 21.26 28.60
CA VAL A 119 -12.36 20.31 28.01
C VAL A 119 -13.61 21.04 27.51
N ARG A 120 -14.03 22.11 28.18
CA ARG A 120 -15.23 22.89 27.79
C ARG A 120 -14.98 23.83 26.62
N GLU A 121 -13.89 24.59 26.68
CA GLU A 121 -13.66 25.76 25.80
C GLU A 121 -12.25 25.80 25.20
N GLY A 122 -11.30 25.03 25.73
CA GLY A 122 -9.92 25.02 25.27
C GLY A 122 -9.62 24.05 24.14
N GLU A 123 -8.34 23.86 23.85
CA GLU A 123 -7.86 23.01 22.75
C GLU A 123 -8.29 21.54 22.91
N LEU A 124 -8.37 21.04 24.14
CA LEU A 124 -8.84 19.69 24.43
C LEU A 124 -10.30 19.47 24.05
N SER A 125 -11.14 20.52 23.96
CA SER A 125 -12.54 20.38 23.52
C SER A 125 -12.67 19.78 22.12
N ARG A 126 -11.74 20.11 21.21
CA ARG A 126 -11.75 19.65 19.81
C ARG A 126 -11.10 18.29 19.62
N GLN A 127 -10.21 17.92 20.54
CA GLN A 127 -9.42 16.69 20.49
C GLN A 127 -10.12 15.54 21.22
N HIS A 128 -11.29 15.13 20.71
CA HIS A 128 -12.18 14.12 21.32
C HIS A 128 -11.50 12.77 21.63
N TRP A 129 -10.44 12.39 20.91
CA TRP A 129 -9.68 11.17 21.21
C TRP A 129 -8.91 11.23 22.54
N HIS A 130 -8.64 12.43 23.08
CA HIS A 130 -8.07 12.58 24.42
C HIS A 130 -9.11 12.44 25.53
N HIS A 131 -10.40 12.62 25.24
CA HIS A 131 -11.46 12.56 26.25
C HIS A 131 -11.58 11.18 26.88
N VAL A 132 -11.47 10.11 26.07
CA VAL A 132 -11.50 8.73 26.57
C VAL A 132 -10.33 8.45 27.51
N LYS A 133 -9.14 8.98 27.20
CA LYS A 133 -7.94 8.82 28.05
C LYS A 133 -8.10 9.55 29.38
N LEU A 134 -8.62 10.78 29.34
CA LEU A 134 -8.90 11.59 30.53
C LEU A 134 -9.99 10.94 31.39
N TYR A 135 -11.05 10.43 30.77
CA TYR A 135 -12.13 9.71 31.45
C TYR A 135 -11.59 8.50 32.23
N ASN A 136 -10.79 7.65 31.59
CA ASN A 136 -10.21 6.48 32.25
C ASN A 136 -9.27 6.87 33.40
N ALA A 137 -8.46 7.92 33.24
CA ALA A 137 -7.59 8.42 34.30
C ALA A 137 -8.38 8.94 35.51
N LEU A 138 -9.43 9.74 35.26
CA LEU A 138 -10.30 10.24 36.32
C LEU A 138 -11.07 9.12 37.02
N LEU A 139 -11.50 8.10 36.28
CA LEU A 139 -12.17 6.93 36.85
C LEU A 139 -11.23 6.16 37.79
N GLY A 140 -9.96 5.99 37.40
CA GLY A 140 -8.94 5.39 38.28
C GLY A 140 -8.79 6.16 39.59
N VAL A 141 -8.67 7.49 39.51
CA VAL A 141 -8.59 8.35 40.70
C VAL A 141 -9.82 8.22 41.61
N LEU A 142 -11.02 8.08 41.05
CA LEU A 142 -12.24 7.87 41.84
C LEU A 142 -12.24 6.52 42.58
N VAL A 143 -11.70 5.46 41.96
CA VAL A 143 -11.54 4.15 42.61
C VAL A 143 -10.55 4.26 43.76
N ASP A 144 -9.35 4.82 43.51
CA ASP A 144 -8.31 4.97 44.52
C ASP A 144 -8.77 5.83 45.71
N LEU A 145 -9.53 6.89 45.43
CA LEU A 145 -10.12 7.74 46.46
C LEU A 145 -11.13 6.97 47.32
N GLY A 146 -11.90 6.07 46.71
CA GLY A 146 -12.83 5.18 47.39
C GLY A 146 -12.14 4.21 48.34
N GLU A 147 -11.02 3.64 47.91
CA GLU A 147 -10.22 2.73 48.74
C GLU A 147 -9.53 3.48 49.90
N ALA A 148 -9.05 4.70 49.64
CA ALA A 148 -8.37 5.52 50.64
C ALA A 148 -9.32 6.13 51.69
N TYR A 149 -10.58 6.38 51.34
CA TYR A 149 -11.52 7.07 52.22
C TYR A 149 -12.21 6.11 53.21
N PRO A 150 -12.19 6.39 54.54
CA PRO A 150 -12.88 5.56 55.52
C PRO A 150 -14.38 5.44 55.25
N GLY A 151 -14.85 4.23 54.97
CA GLY A 151 -16.26 3.96 54.64
C GLY A 151 -16.61 4.02 53.15
N GLY A 152 -15.62 4.19 52.27
CA GLY A 152 -15.79 4.07 50.82
C GLY A 152 -16.49 5.26 50.15
N MET A 153 -16.64 5.17 48.82
CA MET A 153 -17.23 6.24 48.00
C MET A 153 -18.66 6.60 48.39
N ASP A 154 -19.49 5.62 48.73
CA ASP A 154 -20.88 5.85 49.12
C ASP A 154 -21.01 6.70 50.39
N TYR A 155 -20.03 6.59 51.29
CA TYR A 155 -19.97 7.42 52.47
C TYR A 155 -19.48 8.83 52.14
N LEU A 156 -18.42 8.93 51.32
CA LEU A 156 -17.87 10.21 50.87
C LEU A 156 -18.94 11.07 50.17
N GLN A 157 -19.76 10.47 49.30
CA GLN A 157 -20.86 11.18 48.63
C GLN A 157 -21.92 11.70 49.61
N ARG A 158 -22.29 10.89 50.62
CA ARG A 158 -23.24 11.29 51.67
C ARG A 158 -22.70 12.42 52.55
N ASP A 159 -21.43 12.39 52.90
CA ASP A 159 -20.80 13.48 53.66
C ASP A 159 -20.72 14.79 52.84
N ALA A 160 -20.30 14.69 51.58
CA ALA A 160 -20.20 15.84 50.68
C ALA A 160 -21.56 16.52 50.44
N THR A 161 -22.64 15.73 50.32
CA THR A 161 -24.00 16.26 50.14
C THR A 161 -24.55 16.88 51.41
N ARG A 162 -24.23 16.33 52.59
CA ARG A 162 -24.60 16.90 53.89
C ARG A 162 -23.94 18.26 54.15
N ARG A 163 -22.67 18.41 53.78
CA ARG A 163 -21.90 19.67 53.95
C ARG A 163 -22.32 20.80 53.00
N LYS A 164 -23.11 20.51 51.96
CA LYS A 164 -23.62 21.50 51.00
C LYS A 164 -25.00 22.08 51.39
N ARG A 165 -25.64 21.53 52.43
CA ARG A 165 -26.87 22.07 53.02
C ARG A 165 -26.53 22.98 54.19
#